data_AF-A0A7W3UKB5-F1
#
_entry.id   AF-A0A7W3UKB5-F1
#
_cell.length_a   1.000
_cell.length_b   1.000
_cell.length_c   1.000
_cell.angle_alpha   90.00
_cell.angle_beta   90.00
_cell.angle_gamma   90.00
#
_symmetry.space_group_name_H-M   'P 1'
#
loop_
_entity.id
_entity.type
_entity.pdbx_description
1 polymer ?
#
loop_
_entity_poly.entity_id
_entity_poly.type
_entity_poly.pdbx_seq_one_letter_code
_entity_poly.pdbx_strand_id
1 'polypeptide(L)'
;MTDQEFQAFRQAIQDDLEQIPIQRWVVRMALWVEAETGMRPQEIQALKLSNLTQDEGHWVFKINDSYSELTKELNGHLKARRKGESRLTPPITQQLYDQLQIFKQKQAEFIKEKGLQTTSDLLFLNLTDYRLARLGYPVTQRSMNDMLKELCRRIGVNSGDLPLSCYTLRTTCGTRLARLGDYSYACNRLGNSLAVYMRYYVKTFNTGYSGLMDRYLSM
;
A
#
# COMPACT_ATOMS: atom_id res chain seq x y z
N MET A 1 -10.71 -8.47 -3.26
CA MET A 1 -10.38 -9.04 -4.58
C MET A 1 -10.04 -10.51 -4.40
N THR A 2 -10.39 -11.33 -5.38
CA THR A 2 -9.84 -12.69 -5.51
C THR A 2 -8.35 -12.62 -5.87
N ASP A 3 -7.65 -13.75 -5.80
CA ASP A 3 -6.24 -13.79 -6.16
C ASP A 3 -6.05 -13.49 -7.66
N GLN A 4 -6.97 -13.95 -8.53
CA GLN A 4 -6.96 -13.66 -9.97
C GLN A 4 -7.17 -12.16 -10.25
N GLU A 5 -8.18 -11.55 -9.63
CA GLU A 5 -8.42 -10.10 -9.74
C GLU A 5 -7.22 -9.28 -9.26
N PHE A 6 -6.58 -9.71 -8.17
CA PHE A 6 -5.40 -9.05 -7.65
C PHE A 6 -4.20 -9.15 -8.61
N GLN A 7 -4.00 -10.30 -9.26
CA GLN A 7 -2.96 -10.44 -10.28
C GLN A 7 -3.25 -9.56 -11.50
N ALA A 8 -4.48 -9.59 -12.01
CA ALA A 8 -4.90 -8.75 -13.12
C ALA A 8 -4.75 -7.25 -12.79
N PHE A 9 -5.01 -6.85 -11.54
CA PHE A 9 -4.80 -5.48 -11.07
C PHE A 9 -3.33 -5.07 -11.14
N ARG A 10 -2.41 -5.92 -10.67
CA ARG A 10 -0.97 -5.64 -10.76
C ARG A 10 -0.49 -5.58 -12.22
N GLN A 11 -0.95 -6.50 -13.06
CA GLN A 11 -0.61 -6.50 -14.48
C GLN A 11 -1.10 -5.21 -15.17
N ALA A 12 -2.35 -4.81 -14.91
CA ALA A 12 -2.91 -3.58 -15.46
C ALA A 12 -2.10 -2.32 -15.07
N ILE A 13 -1.51 -2.29 -13.87
CA ILE A 13 -0.58 -1.22 -13.50
C ILE A 13 0.70 -1.31 -14.32
N GLN A 14 1.31 -2.48 -14.44
CA GLN A 14 2.55 -2.67 -15.19
C GLN A 14 2.39 -2.25 -16.65
N ASP A 15 1.33 -2.71 -17.33
CA ASP A 15 1.00 -2.35 -18.70
C ASP A 15 0.84 -0.83 -18.87
N ASP A 16 0.20 -0.18 -17.90
CA ASP A 16 0.02 1.27 -17.91
C ASP A 16 1.35 2.02 -17.84
N LEU A 17 2.31 1.55 -17.03
CA LEU A 17 3.60 2.22 -16.87
C LEU A 17 4.39 2.24 -18.18
N GLU A 18 4.22 1.26 -19.07
CA GLU A 18 4.90 1.22 -20.35
C GLU A 18 4.38 2.28 -21.35
N GLN A 19 3.12 2.70 -21.19
CA GLN A 19 2.42 3.48 -22.22
C GLN A 19 2.18 4.94 -21.84
N ILE A 20 2.18 5.26 -20.55
CA ILE A 20 1.79 6.59 -20.08
C ILE A 20 3.01 7.42 -19.67
N PRO A 21 2.90 8.76 -19.66
CA PRO A 21 3.99 9.61 -19.23
C PRO A 21 4.18 9.59 -17.70
N ILE A 22 5.39 9.93 -17.23
CA ILE A 22 5.84 9.81 -15.83
C ILE A 22 4.91 10.50 -14.82
N GLN A 23 4.24 11.59 -15.18
CA GLN A 23 3.34 12.28 -14.23
C GLN A 23 2.16 11.39 -13.83
N ARG A 24 1.73 10.50 -14.73
CA ARG A 24 0.65 9.54 -14.50
C ARG A 24 1.12 8.24 -13.86
N TRP A 25 2.44 7.99 -13.78
CA TRP A 25 3.01 6.84 -13.08
C TRP A 25 2.78 6.93 -11.58
N VAL A 26 2.81 8.15 -11.01
CA VAL A 26 2.87 8.36 -9.56
C VAL A 26 1.75 7.64 -8.82
N VAL A 27 0.50 7.82 -9.26
CA VAL A 27 -0.67 7.19 -8.61
C VAL A 27 -0.66 5.67 -8.79
N ARG A 28 -0.19 5.16 -9.94
CA ARG A 28 -0.09 3.72 -10.21
C ARG A 28 0.98 3.04 -9.38
N MET A 29 2.15 3.67 -9.27
CA MET A 29 3.21 3.19 -8.39
C MET A 29 2.77 3.21 -6.92
N ALA A 30 2.06 4.26 -6.49
CA ALA A 30 1.48 4.32 -5.15
C ALA A 30 0.49 3.17 -4.89
N LEU A 31 -0.40 2.88 -5.85
CA LEU A 31 -1.34 1.76 -5.77
C LEU A 31 -0.65 0.39 -5.84
N TRP A 32 0.45 0.24 -6.59
CA TRP A 32 1.20 -1.01 -6.60
C TRP A 32 1.87 -1.25 -5.24
N VAL A 33 2.49 -0.23 -4.65
CA VAL A 33 3.00 -0.34 -3.27
C VAL A 33 1.89 -0.68 -2.29
N GLU A 34 0.74 -0.01 -2.36
CA GLU A 34 -0.41 -0.33 -1.52
C GLU A 34 -0.90 -1.77 -1.73
N ALA A 35 -0.93 -2.25 -2.97
CA ALA A 35 -1.35 -3.61 -3.31
C ALA A 35 -0.42 -4.67 -2.72
N GLU A 36 0.89 -4.44 -2.62
CA GLU A 36 1.80 -5.44 -2.05
C GLU A 36 1.95 -5.32 -0.52
N THR A 37 1.84 -4.11 0.01
CA THR A 37 2.13 -3.84 1.43
C THR A 37 0.87 -3.72 2.30
N GLY A 38 -0.28 -3.43 1.69
CA GLY A 38 -1.50 -3.08 2.41
C GLY A 38 -1.36 -1.85 3.31
N MET A 39 -0.38 -0.97 3.07
CA MET A 39 -0.21 0.28 3.81
C MET A 39 -1.46 1.16 3.73
N ARG A 40 -1.67 2.01 4.74
CA ARG A 40 -2.77 2.99 4.71
C ARG A 40 -2.42 4.10 3.70
N PRO A 41 -3.42 4.76 3.08
CA PRO A 41 -3.18 5.86 2.15
C PRO A 41 -2.23 6.94 2.68
N GLN A 42 -2.38 7.30 3.95
CA GLN A 42 -1.55 8.33 4.60
C GLN A 42 -0.10 7.86 4.78
N GLU A 43 0.11 6.56 4.98
CA GLU A 43 1.45 5.97 5.09
C GLU A 43 2.13 5.93 3.71
N ILE A 44 1.37 5.62 2.64
CA ILE A 44 1.85 5.69 1.26
C ILE A 44 2.26 7.11 0.89
N GLN A 45 1.45 8.11 1.28
CA GLN A 45 1.73 9.53 1.02
C GLN A 45 2.99 10.05 1.72
N ALA A 46 3.33 9.49 2.89
CA ALA A 46 4.53 9.83 3.64
C ALA A 46 5.78 9.03 3.22
N LEU A 47 5.63 8.10 2.28
CA LEU A 47 6.69 7.14 1.96
C LEU A 47 7.85 7.81 1.22
N LYS A 48 9.07 7.43 1.60
CA LYS A 48 10.33 7.87 1.01
C LYS A 48 11.11 6.66 0.50
N LEU A 49 12.00 6.86 -0.48
CA LEU A 49 12.84 5.75 -0.96
C LEU A 49 13.76 5.22 0.15
N SER A 50 14.21 6.09 1.05
CA SER A 50 15.02 5.73 2.23
C SER A 50 14.29 4.86 3.25
N ASN A 51 12.97 4.66 3.11
CA ASN A 51 12.25 3.67 3.92
C ASN A 51 12.49 2.23 3.45
N LEU A 52 13.01 2.00 2.24
CA LEU A 52 13.35 0.65 1.78
C LEU A 52 14.51 0.06 2.59
N THR A 53 14.34 -1.18 3.01
CA THR A 53 15.37 -1.96 3.71
C THR A 53 15.17 -3.45 3.44
N GLN A 54 16.06 -4.28 3.97
CA GLN A 54 15.96 -5.72 3.90
C GLN A 54 15.62 -6.31 5.27
N ASP A 55 14.83 -7.36 5.23
CA ASP A 55 14.43 -8.14 6.39
C ASP A 55 14.35 -9.60 5.96
N GLU A 56 15.19 -10.45 6.55
CA GLU A 56 15.36 -11.86 6.18
C GLU A 56 15.57 -12.09 4.66
N GLY A 57 16.33 -11.20 4.01
CA GLY A 57 16.63 -11.29 2.57
C GLY A 57 15.50 -10.79 1.66
N HIS A 58 14.40 -10.27 2.21
CA HIS A 58 13.29 -9.70 1.46
C HIS A 58 13.24 -8.18 1.57
N TRP A 59 12.88 -7.50 0.48
CA TRP A 59 12.66 -6.06 0.49
C TRP A 59 11.38 -5.71 1.24
N VAL A 60 11.48 -4.78 2.17
CA VAL A 60 10.37 -4.25 2.97
C VAL A 60 10.50 -2.74 3.10
N PHE A 61 9.44 -2.06 3.52
CA PHE A 61 9.53 -0.69 4.00
C PHE A 61 9.56 -0.66 5.53
N LYS A 62 10.52 0.06 6.09
CA LYS A 62 10.52 0.49 7.49
C LYS A 62 9.91 1.89 7.56
N ILE A 63 8.67 1.96 8.01
CA ILE A 63 7.90 3.21 8.07
C ILE A 63 7.68 3.64 9.51
N ASN A 64 7.57 4.94 9.73
CA ASN A 64 7.37 5.55 11.05
C ASN A 64 6.48 6.80 11.03
N ASP A 65 5.92 7.16 9.87
CA ASP A 65 5.16 8.39 9.70
C ASP A 65 3.97 8.21 8.76
N SER A 66 3.07 9.20 8.77
CA SER A 66 1.90 9.28 7.92
C SER A 66 1.62 10.74 7.56
N TYR A 67 1.06 10.98 6.39
CA TYR A 67 0.76 12.33 5.89
C TYR A 67 -0.67 12.75 6.27
N SER A 68 -0.85 14.02 6.63
CA SER A 68 -2.15 14.63 6.84
C SER A 68 -2.47 15.55 5.66
N GLU A 69 -3.47 15.16 4.86
CA GLU A 69 -3.96 16.03 3.79
C GLU A 69 -4.64 17.30 4.29
N LEU A 70 -5.12 17.31 5.54
CA LEU A 70 -5.78 18.47 6.13
C LEU A 70 -4.75 19.55 6.47
N THR A 71 -3.69 19.17 7.17
CA THR A 71 -2.63 20.09 7.61
C THR A 71 -1.52 20.26 6.57
N LYS A 72 -1.49 19.41 5.54
CA LYS A 72 -0.45 19.34 4.50
C LYS A 72 0.94 18.99 5.01
N GLU A 73 1.01 18.29 6.13
CA GLU A 73 2.25 17.96 6.83
C GLU A 73 2.33 16.47 7.21
N LEU A 74 3.54 16.03 7.56
CA LEU A 74 3.75 14.73 8.19
C LEU A 74 3.27 14.78 9.65
N ASN A 75 2.65 13.69 10.11
CA ASN A 75 2.10 13.57 11.46
C ASN A 75 3.19 13.29 12.52
N GLY A 76 4.40 12.92 12.10
CA GLY A 76 5.49 12.47 12.96
C GLY A 76 5.25 11.12 13.63
N HIS A 77 4.21 10.38 13.24
CA HIS A 77 3.86 9.08 13.82
C HIS A 77 2.90 8.26 12.94
N LEU A 78 2.82 6.96 13.24
CA LEU A 78 1.84 6.03 12.68
C LEU A 78 0.61 5.90 13.59
N LYS A 79 -0.55 5.63 12.99
CA LYS A 79 -1.77 5.31 13.73
C LYS A 79 -1.55 4.11 14.67
N ALA A 80 -2.02 4.23 15.91
CA ALA A 80 -1.93 3.20 16.95
C ALA A 80 -0.50 2.81 17.36
N ARG A 81 0.47 3.70 17.12
CA ARG A 81 1.86 3.56 17.56
C ARG A 81 2.29 4.81 18.32
N ARG A 82 3.24 4.67 19.24
CA ARG A 82 3.81 5.84 19.92
C ARG A 82 4.67 6.65 18.95
N LYS A 83 4.83 7.95 19.20
CA LYS A 83 5.72 8.80 18.42
C LYS A 83 7.14 8.22 18.44
N GLY A 84 7.76 8.11 17.27
CA GLY A 84 9.10 7.51 17.10
C GLY A 84 9.12 6.00 16.90
N GLU A 85 8.01 5.28 17.10
CA GLU A 85 7.95 3.85 16.76
C GLU A 85 7.86 3.65 15.25
N SER A 86 8.58 2.63 14.77
CA SER A 86 8.53 2.19 13.38
C SER A 86 7.93 0.79 13.27
N ARG A 87 7.49 0.43 12.06
CA ARG A 87 7.12 -0.95 11.72
C ARG A 87 7.67 -1.32 10.35
N LEU A 88 7.87 -2.61 10.15
CA LEU A 88 8.08 -3.16 8.82
C LEU A 88 6.73 -3.41 8.14
N THR A 89 6.68 -3.22 6.83
CA THR A 89 5.55 -3.65 6.00
C THR A 89 5.67 -5.14 5.66
N PRO A 90 4.62 -5.75 5.09
CA PRO A 90 4.80 -6.97 4.31
C PRO A 90 5.90 -6.78 3.25
N PRO A 91 6.57 -7.86 2.84
CA PRO A 91 7.59 -7.79 1.80
C PRO A 91 7.00 -7.40 0.45
N ILE A 92 7.81 -6.71 -0.35
CA ILE A 92 7.52 -6.41 -1.74
C ILE A 92 8.29 -7.34 -2.67
N THR A 93 7.77 -7.51 -3.88
CA THR A 93 8.46 -8.26 -4.92
C THR A 93 9.72 -7.54 -5.40
N GLN A 94 10.69 -8.31 -5.89
CA GLN A 94 11.88 -7.75 -6.55
C GLN A 94 11.48 -6.86 -7.74
N GLN A 95 10.46 -7.28 -8.49
CA GLN A 95 9.92 -6.50 -9.61
C GLN A 95 9.44 -5.10 -9.17
N LEU A 96 8.68 -5.00 -8.08
CA LEU A 96 8.26 -3.71 -7.55
C LEU A 96 9.46 -2.88 -7.06
N TYR A 97 10.43 -3.51 -6.39
CA TYR A 97 11.66 -2.83 -5.97
C TYR A 97 12.40 -2.21 -7.17
N ASP A 98 12.65 -2.99 -8.22
CA ASP A 98 13.36 -2.52 -9.42
C ASP A 98 12.60 -1.38 -10.09
N GLN A 99 11.27 -1.50 -10.18
CA GLN A 99 10.42 -0.46 -10.74
C GLN A 99 10.43 0.82 -9.91
N LEU A 100 10.53 0.74 -8.57
CA LEU A 100 10.65 1.92 -7.70
C LEU A 100 11.97 2.66 -7.93
N GLN A 101 13.07 1.94 -8.18
CA GLN A 101 14.35 2.56 -8.53
C GLN A 101 14.24 3.34 -9.85
N ILE A 102 13.71 2.69 -10.89
CA ILE A 102 13.47 3.31 -12.20
C ILE A 102 12.56 4.54 -12.06
N PHE A 103 11.46 4.40 -11.32
CA PHE A 103 10.52 5.47 -11.08
C PHE A 103 11.17 6.67 -10.38
N LYS A 104 12.00 6.45 -9.35
CA LYS A 104 12.66 7.56 -8.65
C LYS A 104 13.62 8.32 -9.56
N GLN A 105 14.38 7.60 -10.39
CA GLN A 105 15.25 8.21 -11.37
C GLN A 105 14.45 9.07 -12.37
N LYS A 106 13.41 8.49 -13.00
CA LYS A 106 12.56 9.22 -13.97
C LYS A 106 11.85 10.42 -13.34
N GLN A 107 11.41 10.30 -12.08
CA GLN A 107 10.82 11.41 -11.34
C GLN A 107 11.83 12.56 -11.16
N ALA A 108 13.07 12.25 -10.77
CA ALA A 108 14.11 13.26 -10.58
C ALA A 108 14.48 13.96 -11.90
N GLU A 109 14.60 13.20 -12.98
CA GLU A 109 14.82 13.74 -14.34
C GLU A 109 13.68 14.68 -14.74
N PHE A 110 12.42 14.26 -14.53
CA PHE A 110 11.25 15.07 -14.84
C PHE A 110 11.19 16.38 -14.03
N ILE A 111 11.47 16.31 -12.72
CA ILE A 111 11.53 17.48 -11.84
C ILE A 111 12.58 18.47 -12.34
N LYS A 112 13.76 17.98 -12.73
CA LYS A 112 14.85 18.80 -13.29
C LYS A 112 14.46 19.43 -14.62
N GLU A 113 13.92 18.64 -15.56
CA GLU A 113 13.49 19.10 -16.88
C GLU A 113 12.44 20.22 -16.80
N LYS A 114 11.49 20.11 -15.86
CA LYS A 114 10.44 21.11 -15.66
C LYS A 114 10.84 22.26 -14.74
N GLY A 115 12.09 22.30 -14.27
CA GLY A 115 12.58 23.34 -13.36
C GLY A 115 11.80 23.41 -12.05
N LEU A 116 11.31 22.28 -11.55
CA LEU A 116 10.56 22.20 -10.30
C LEU A 116 11.55 22.21 -9.13
N GLN A 117 11.58 23.29 -8.36
CA GLN A 117 12.34 23.35 -7.12
C GLN A 117 11.48 22.73 -6.01
N THR A 118 11.74 21.47 -5.67
CA THR A 118 11.08 20.77 -4.56
C THR A 118 12.14 20.28 -3.57
N THR A 119 11.90 20.50 -2.28
CA THR A 119 12.76 20.03 -1.18
C THR A 119 12.28 18.70 -0.60
N SER A 120 11.19 18.14 -1.14
CA SER A 120 10.54 16.95 -0.63
C SER A 120 11.25 15.68 -1.11
N ASP A 121 11.55 14.78 -0.17
CA ASP A 121 12.12 13.45 -0.42
C ASP A 121 11.04 12.36 -0.55
N LEU A 122 9.76 12.75 -0.57
CA LEU A 122 8.64 11.85 -0.76
C LEU A 122 8.76 11.11 -2.10
N LEU A 123 8.32 9.85 -2.09
CA LEU A 123 8.36 8.97 -3.24
C LEU A 123 7.26 9.34 -4.25
N PHE A 124 6.07 9.69 -3.77
CA PHE A 124 4.88 9.88 -4.62
C PHE A 124 4.41 11.34 -4.71
N LEU A 125 5.29 12.24 -5.16
CA LEU A 125 4.97 13.65 -5.41
C LEU A 125 3.90 13.83 -6.50
N ASN A 126 2.97 14.77 -6.31
CA ASN A 126 1.91 15.03 -7.29
C ASN A 126 2.46 15.73 -8.55
N LEU A 127 2.92 14.93 -9.53
CA LEU A 127 3.51 15.45 -10.76
C LEU A 127 2.48 15.91 -11.80
N THR A 128 1.19 15.62 -11.62
CA THR A 128 0.13 16.09 -12.53
C THR A 128 -0.27 17.55 -12.28
N ASP A 129 -0.03 18.06 -11.07
CA ASP A 129 -0.23 19.46 -10.71
C ASP A 129 1.13 20.05 -10.26
N TYR A 130 1.74 20.85 -11.13
CA TYR A 130 3.07 21.41 -10.87
C TYR A 130 3.10 22.37 -9.69
N ARG A 131 1.98 23.00 -9.34
CA ARG A 131 1.90 23.84 -8.15
C ARG A 131 2.00 22.96 -6.90
N LEU A 132 1.29 21.84 -6.85
CA LEU A 132 1.39 20.88 -5.74
C LEU A 132 2.76 20.22 -5.68
N ALA A 133 3.36 19.88 -6.83
CA ALA A 133 4.72 19.34 -6.90
C ALA A 133 5.78 20.28 -6.31
N ARG A 134 5.70 21.59 -6.64
CA ARG A 134 6.59 22.62 -6.10
C ARG A 134 6.45 22.76 -4.59
N LEU A 135 5.23 22.62 -4.07
CA LEU A 135 4.96 22.60 -2.63
C LEU A 135 5.39 21.27 -1.95
N GLY A 136 5.90 20.30 -2.71
CA GLY A 136 6.36 19.02 -2.19
C GLY A 136 5.22 18.10 -1.75
N TYR A 137 3.99 18.34 -2.23
CA TYR A 137 2.82 17.59 -1.79
C TYR A 137 2.68 16.26 -2.54
N PRO A 138 2.35 15.16 -1.82
CA PRO A 138 2.17 13.86 -2.43
C PRO A 138 0.85 13.77 -3.21
N VAL A 139 0.65 12.66 -3.91
CA VAL A 139 -0.65 12.24 -4.46
C VAL A 139 -1.72 12.24 -3.37
N THR A 140 -2.98 12.50 -3.76
CA THR A 140 -4.10 12.52 -2.81
C THR A 140 -4.78 11.16 -2.73
N GLN A 141 -5.37 10.85 -1.58
CA GLN A 141 -6.22 9.67 -1.38
C GLN A 141 -7.38 9.65 -2.36
N ARG A 142 -7.94 10.82 -2.71
CA ARG A 142 -8.94 10.93 -3.79
C ARG A 142 -8.39 10.40 -5.12
N SER A 143 -7.23 10.89 -5.56
CA SER A 143 -6.62 10.46 -6.81
C SER A 143 -6.29 8.96 -6.83
N MET A 144 -5.83 8.40 -5.71
CA MET A 144 -5.59 6.97 -5.56
C MET A 144 -6.89 6.16 -5.64
N ASN A 145 -7.95 6.58 -4.94
CA ASN A 145 -9.25 5.92 -5.01
C ASN A 145 -9.86 5.95 -6.43
N ASP A 146 -9.77 7.09 -7.12
CA ASP A 146 -10.32 7.24 -8.46
C ASP A 146 -9.57 6.34 -9.46
N MET A 147 -8.23 6.31 -9.37
CA MET A 147 -7.42 5.41 -10.19
C MET A 147 -7.67 3.93 -9.87
N LEU A 148 -7.83 3.57 -8.60
CA LEU A 148 -8.17 2.20 -8.20
C LEU A 148 -9.49 1.77 -8.84
N LYS A 149 -10.53 2.61 -8.74
CA LYS A 149 -11.85 2.32 -9.34
C LYS A 149 -11.74 2.15 -10.85
N GLU A 150 -10.97 3.01 -11.52
CA GLU A 150 -10.76 2.93 -12.96
C GLU A 150 -10.07 1.61 -13.37
N LEU A 151 -8.99 1.25 -12.69
CA LEU A 151 -8.28 -0.02 -12.93
C LEU A 151 -9.20 -1.22 -12.66
N CYS A 152 -9.95 -1.20 -11.56
CA CYS A 152 -10.90 -2.26 -11.21
C CYS A 152 -12.00 -2.42 -12.27
N ARG A 153 -12.56 -1.30 -12.75
CA ARG A 153 -13.56 -1.28 -13.82
C ARG A 153 -13.00 -1.87 -15.12
N ARG A 154 -11.77 -1.50 -15.47
CA ARG A 154 -11.10 -1.95 -16.69
C ARG A 154 -10.85 -3.46 -16.71
N ILE A 155 -10.46 -4.04 -15.58
CA ILE A 155 -10.18 -5.49 -15.46
C ILE A 155 -11.41 -6.31 -15.07
N GLY A 156 -12.58 -5.67 -14.92
CA GLY A 156 -13.83 -6.36 -14.60
C GLY A 156 -13.92 -6.92 -13.17
N VAL A 157 -13.32 -6.26 -12.18
CA VAL A 157 -13.47 -6.65 -10.77
C VAL A 157 -14.94 -6.60 -10.37
N ASN A 158 -15.45 -7.69 -9.81
CA ASN A 158 -16.81 -7.74 -9.30
C ASN A 158 -16.82 -7.49 -7.79
N SER A 159 -17.08 -6.24 -7.39
CA SER A 159 -17.23 -5.87 -5.98
C SER A 159 -18.64 -6.04 -5.44
N GLY A 160 -19.62 -6.45 -6.26
CA GLY A 160 -21.04 -6.31 -5.92
C GLY A 160 -21.36 -4.88 -5.48
N ASP A 161 -22.11 -4.74 -4.39
CA ASP A 161 -22.47 -3.43 -3.81
C ASP A 161 -21.38 -2.83 -2.88
N LEU A 162 -20.23 -3.49 -2.74
CA LEU A 162 -19.18 -3.01 -1.84
C LEU A 162 -18.39 -1.86 -2.49
N PRO A 163 -18.13 -0.76 -1.75
CA PRO A 163 -17.39 0.36 -2.28
C PRO A 163 -15.91 -0.01 -2.48
N LEU A 164 -15.40 0.28 -3.68
CA LEU A 164 -13.97 0.21 -3.99
C LEU A 164 -13.25 1.45 -3.46
N SER A 165 -12.23 1.22 -2.65
CA SER A 165 -11.34 2.25 -2.11
C SER A 165 -9.95 1.66 -1.84
N CYS A 166 -8.95 2.49 -1.57
CA CYS A 166 -7.63 2.07 -1.11
C CYS A 166 -7.69 0.96 -0.02
N TYR A 167 -8.67 1.04 0.90
CA TYR A 167 -8.89 -0.01 1.91
C TYR A 167 -9.27 -1.39 1.35
N THR A 168 -9.73 -1.49 0.10
CA THR A 168 -9.94 -2.74 -0.63
C THR A 168 -8.62 -3.47 -0.85
N LEU A 169 -7.54 -2.76 -1.24
CA LEU A 169 -6.21 -3.34 -1.41
C LEU A 169 -5.65 -3.78 -0.06
N ARG A 170 -5.71 -2.92 0.96
CA ARG A 170 -5.31 -3.27 2.33
C ARG A 170 -6.04 -4.50 2.86
N THR A 171 -7.35 -4.60 2.62
CA THR A 171 -8.15 -5.77 3.03
C THR A 171 -7.73 -7.03 2.29
N THR A 172 -7.45 -6.91 0.99
CA THR A 172 -6.95 -8.02 0.19
C THR A 172 -5.60 -8.51 0.73
N CYS A 173 -4.67 -7.62 1.06
CA CYS A 173 -3.38 -7.98 1.70
C CYS A 173 -3.58 -8.66 3.05
N GLY A 174 -4.43 -8.10 3.92
CA GLY A 174 -4.70 -8.66 5.24
C GLY A 174 -5.32 -10.05 5.16
N THR A 175 -6.31 -10.27 4.31
CA THR A 175 -6.89 -11.61 4.15
C THR A 175 -5.88 -12.60 3.56
N ARG A 176 -4.99 -12.17 2.66
CA ARG A 176 -3.92 -13.04 2.14
C ARG A 176 -2.88 -13.39 3.20
N LEU A 177 -2.45 -12.42 4.01
CA LEU A 177 -1.54 -12.66 5.13
C LEU A 177 -2.16 -13.59 6.19
N ALA A 178 -3.47 -13.50 6.43
CA ALA A 178 -4.16 -14.39 7.36
C ALA A 178 -4.05 -15.87 6.95
N ARG A 179 -3.90 -16.17 5.65
CA ARG A 179 -3.72 -17.55 5.16
C ARG A 179 -2.38 -18.17 5.60
N LEU A 180 -1.41 -17.37 6.04
CA LEU A 180 -0.13 -17.86 6.57
C LEU A 180 -0.27 -18.52 7.95
N GLY A 181 -1.38 -18.27 8.67
CA GLY A 181 -1.62 -18.81 10.01
C GLY A 181 -0.87 -18.08 11.15
N ASP A 182 0.22 -17.36 10.86
CA ASP A 182 0.89 -16.50 11.84
C ASP A 182 0.24 -15.11 11.90
N TYR A 183 -0.77 -15.00 12.77
CA TYR A 183 -1.51 -13.75 12.96
C TYR A 183 -0.71 -12.67 13.70
N SER A 184 0.32 -13.05 14.48
CA SER A 184 1.18 -12.11 15.20
C SER A 184 2.08 -11.36 14.21
N TYR A 185 2.74 -12.12 13.32
CA TYR A 185 3.48 -11.57 12.20
C TYR A 185 2.59 -10.67 11.35
N ALA A 186 1.44 -11.17 10.92
CA ALA A 186 0.58 -10.46 10.00
C ALA A 186 0.01 -9.16 10.58
N CYS A 187 -0.43 -9.16 11.85
CA CYS A 187 -0.95 -7.95 12.48
C CYS A 187 0.15 -6.90 12.69
N ASN A 188 1.36 -7.32 13.04
CA ASN A 188 2.51 -6.43 13.19
C ASN A 188 2.85 -5.74 11.86
N ARG A 189 2.93 -6.53 10.78
CA ARG A 189 3.24 -6.04 9.42
C ARG A 189 2.22 -5.08 8.86
N LEU A 190 0.93 -5.22 9.18
CA LEU A 190 -0.08 -4.24 8.81
C LEU A 190 -0.20 -3.06 9.77
N GLY A 191 0.45 -3.12 10.94
CA GLY A 191 0.31 -2.09 11.98
C GLY A 191 -1.09 -2.07 12.58
N ASN A 192 -1.63 -3.24 12.91
CA ASN A 192 -2.88 -3.41 13.66
C ASN A 192 -2.59 -4.05 15.02
N SER A 193 -3.46 -3.84 16.00
CA SER A 193 -3.50 -4.76 17.15
C SER A 193 -4.01 -6.13 16.68
N LEU A 194 -3.64 -7.19 17.40
CA LEU A 194 -4.09 -8.55 17.09
C LEU A 194 -5.62 -8.64 17.06
N ALA A 195 -6.31 -8.03 18.04
CA ALA A 195 -7.77 -8.01 18.11
C ALA A 195 -8.42 -7.35 16.87
N VAL A 196 -7.86 -6.24 16.40
CA VAL A 196 -8.33 -5.57 15.17
C VAL A 196 -8.07 -6.45 13.97
N TYR A 197 -6.89 -7.07 13.88
CA TYR A 197 -6.53 -7.93 12.76
C TYR A 197 -7.47 -9.15 12.65
N MET A 198 -7.67 -9.86 13.77
CA MET A 198 -8.56 -11.02 13.85
C MET A 198 -9.98 -10.66 13.39
N ARG A 199 -10.52 -9.53 13.86
CA ARG A 199 -11.88 -9.09 13.53
C ARG A 199 -12.09 -8.85 12.03
N TYR A 200 -11.12 -8.21 11.36
CA TYR A 200 -11.31 -7.71 9.99
C TYR A 200 -10.77 -8.63 8.91
N TYR A 201 -9.79 -9.47 9.19
CA TYR A 201 -9.09 -10.24 8.14
C TYR A 201 -9.17 -11.75 8.31
N VAL A 202 -9.38 -12.25 9.52
CA VAL A 202 -9.48 -13.69 9.78
C VAL A 202 -10.93 -14.10 9.66
N LYS A 203 -11.24 -14.89 8.62
CA LYS A 203 -12.57 -15.48 8.47
C LYS A 203 -12.71 -16.63 9.45
N THR A 204 -13.73 -16.60 10.29
CA THR A 204 -14.06 -17.74 11.16
C THR A 204 -14.48 -18.93 10.30
N PHE A 205 -13.97 -20.12 10.62
CA PHE A 205 -14.50 -21.35 10.06
C PHE A 205 -15.89 -21.56 10.64
N ASN A 206 -16.90 -21.65 9.79
CA ASN A 206 -18.30 -21.88 10.20
C ASN A 206 -18.58 -23.36 10.53
N THR A 207 -17.56 -24.09 10.95
CA THR A 207 -17.67 -25.44 11.49
C THR A 207 -17.92 -25.29 12.98
N GLY A 208 -19.08 -25.71 13.47
CA GLY A 208 -19.42 -25.63 14.90
C GLY A 208 -18.30 -26.17 15.79
N TYR A 209 -18.21 -25.65 17.02
CA TYR A 209 -17.09 -25.94 17.91
C TYR A 209 -17.04 -27.38 18.41
N SER A 210 -18.09 -28.20 18.23
CA SER A 210 -18.13 -29.59 18.71
C SER A 210 -16.93 -30.41 18.25
N GLY A 211 -16.65 -30.46 16.95
CA GLY A 211 -15.50 -31.20 16.41
C GLY A 211 -14.13 -30.60 16.76
N LEU A 212 -14.08 -29.37 17.27
CA LEU A 212 -12.88 -28.78 17.87
C LEU A 212 -12.72 -29.23 19.32
N MET A 213 -13.81 -29.23 20.09
CA MET A 213 -13.84 -29.69 21.49
C MET A 213 -13.53 -31.18 21.59
N ASP A 214 -14.10 -32.01 20.72
CA ASP A 214 -13.85 -33.45 20.70
C ASP A 214 -12.37 -33.75 20.42
N ARG A 215 -11.77 -33.03 19.46
CA ARG A 215 -10.32 -33.13 19.18
C ARG A 215 -9.47 -32.72 20.38
N TYR A 216 -9.81 -31.61 21.04
CA TYR A 216 -9.08 -31.14 22.22
C TYR A 216 -9.13 -32.16 23.37
N LEU A 217 -10.30 -32.75 23.62
CA LEU A 217 -10.46 -33.77 24.65
C LEU A 217 -9.78 -35.11 24.32
N SER A 218 -9.42 -35.33 23.05
CA SER A 218 -8.72 -36.54 22.59
C SER A 218 -7.20 -36.42 22.53
N MET A 219 -6.64 -35.23 22.78
CA MET A 219 -5.20 -34.98 22.88
C MET A 219 -4.67 -35.28 24.27
#